data_AF-A0A7Y7WBL5-F1
#
_entry.id   AF-A0A7Y7WBL5-F1
#
_cell.length_a   1.000
_cell.length_b   1.000
_cell.length_c   1.000
_cell.angle_alpha   90.00
_cell.angle_beta   90.00
_cell.angle_gamma   90.00
#
_symmetry.space_group_name_H-M   'P 1'
#
loop_
_entity.id
_entity.type
_entity.pdbx_description
1 polymer ?
#
loop_
_entity_poly.entity_id
_entity_poly.type
_entity_poly.pdbx_seq_one_letter_code
_entity_poly.pdbx_strand_id
1 'polypeptide(L)'
;MAWLSSILMMKMIAEVYKHQNGDNFHSILYCVEVDGSVNRSVTDTLLEVVSEMHAWEIEEVEGLFLKAERGDYVPDNPDLPDWGVNDKFVWLGRSDIERGYILISNEYSEDFSSEFGAPQLFSMGQFRAAFKFWVEFQELCKLKGKENMVGEKVYGVL
;
A
#
# COMPACT_ATOMS: atom_id res chain seq x y z
N MET A 1 -31.59 -5.42 -20.70
CA MET A 1 -31.43 -4.80 -19.38
C MET A 1 -29.95 -4.68 -19.10
N ALA A 2 -29.41 -3.46 -19.28
CA ALA A 2 -28.01 -3.16 -19.08
C ALA A 2 -27.73 -3.04 -17.58
N TRP A 3 -27.20 -4.11 -16.98
CA TRP A 3 -26.50 -4.00 -15.70
C TRP A 3 -25.07 -3.56 -16.04
N LEU A 4 -24.89 -2.24 -16.14
CA LEU A 4 -23.57 -1.65 -16.11
C LEU A 4 -22.89 -2.14 -14.83
N SER A 5 -21.76 -2.80 -15.02
CA SER A 5 -20.77 -3.05 -13.98
C SER A 5 -20.44 -1.73 -13.30
N SER A 6 -21.15 -1.41 -12.22
CA SER A 6 -20.59 -0.56 -11.18
C SER A 6 -19.44 -1.36 -10.58
N ILE A 7 -18.26 -1.27 -11.21
CA ILE A 7 -17.02 -1.63 -10.56
C ILE A 7 -17.02 -0.78 -9.30
N LEU A 8 -17.22 -1.41 -8.13
CA LEU A 8 -17.04 -0.79 -6.82
C LEU A 8 -15.55 -0.42 -6.74
N MET A 9 -15.18 0.72 -7.31
CA MET A 9 -13.79 1.18 -7.31
C MET A 9 -13.51 1.80 -5.95
N MET A 10 -12.69 1.10 -5.17
CA MET A 10 -11.97 1.68 -4.04
C MET A 10 -11.11 2.86 -4.54
N LYS A 11 -11.05 3.92 -3.75
CA LYS A 11 -10.28 5.12 -4.10
C LYS A 11 -9.18 5.35 -3.10
N MET A 12 -7.96 5.50 -3.62
CA MET A 12 -6.84 6.01 -2.83
C MET A 12 -6.93 7.51 -2.76
N ILE A 13 -6.60 8.05 -1.60
CA ILE A 13 -6.53 9.48 -1.33
C ILE A 13 -5.17 9.77 -0.71
N ALA A 14 -4.47 10.73 -1.28
CA ALA A 14 -3.27 11.32 -0.69
C ALA A 14 -3.52 12.81 -0.40
N GLU A 15 -3.13 13.26 0.78
CA GLU A 15 -3.29 14.66 1.20
C GLU A 15 -2.20 15.09 2.17
N VAL A 16 -2.02 16.41 2.30
CA VAL A 16 -1.05 17.01 3.23
C VAL A 16 -1.77 17.68 4.40
N TYR A 17 -1.31 17.36 5.60
CA TYR A 17 -1.73 18.02 6.84
C TYR A 17 -0.61 18.91 7.37
N LYS A 18 -1.00 20.08 7.89
CA LYS A 18 -0.12 20.93 8.70
C LYS A 18 -0.31 20.60 10.18
N HIS A 19 0.78 20.35 10.90
CA HIS A 19 0.71 20.21 12.36
C HIS A 19 0.29 21.54 13.00
N GLN A 20 -0.56 21.47 14.03
CA GLN A 20 -1.08 22.67 14.71
C GLN A 20 0.01 23.54 15.38
N ASN A 21 1.18 22.95 15.69
CA ASN A 21 2.23 23.58 16.50
C ASN A 21 3.50 23.96 15.71
N GLY A 22 3.47 24.03 14.38
CA GLY A 22 4.62 24.46 13.59
C GLY A 22 4.45 24.39 12.08
N ASP A 23 5.54 24.65 11.35
CA ASP A 23 5.61 24.54 9.89
C ASP A 23 5.99 23.12 9.41
N ASN A 24 5.57 22.11 10.17
CA ASN A 24 5.75 20.71 9.80
C ASN A 24 4.53 20.21 9.02
N PHE A 25 4.81 19.64 7.85
CA PHE A 25 3.82 19.11 6.93
C PHE A 25 3.95 17.59 6.82
N HIS A 26 2.87 16.88 7.10
CA HIS A 26 2.81 15.43 7.01
C HIS A 26 1.90 15.01 5.85
N SER A 27 2.37 14.04 5.07
CA SER A 27 1.66 13.47 3.95
C SER A 27 1.01 12.18 4.41
N ILE A 28 -0.29 11.98 4.14
CA ILE A 28 -0.97 10.73 4.44
C ILE A 28 -1.49 10.07 3.16
N LEU A 29 -1.66 8.75 3.21
CA LEU A 29 -2.21 7.92 2.15
C LEU A 29 -3.24 6.97 2.76
N TYR A 30 -4.47 6.96 2.24
CA TYR A 30 -5.55 6.10 2.73
C TYR A 30 -6.52 5.70 1.63
N CYS A 31 -7.28 4.65 1.88
CA CYS A 31 -8.29 4.13 0.96
C CYS A 31 -9.68 4.39 1.50
N VAL A 32 -10.61 4.77 0.63
CA VAL A 32 -12.04 4.87 0.96
C VAL A 32 -12.88 3.95 0.11
N GLU A 33 -13.93 3.43 0.73
CA GLU A 33 -15.02 2.71 0.10
C GLU A 33 -15.93 3.65 -0.69
N VAL A 34 -16.87 3.08 -1.44
CA VAL A 34 -17.85 3.84 -2.25
C VAL A 34 -18.76 4.69 -1.38
N ASP A 35 -19.02 4.30 -0.15
CA ASP A 35 -19.80 5.08 0.83
C ASP A 35 -18.99 6.19 1.52
N GLY A 36 -17.69 6.29 1.20
CA GLY A 36 -16.77 7.28 1.76
C GLY A 36 -16.17 6.88 3.11
N SER A 37 -16.50 5.71 3.66
CA SER A 37 -15.83 5.17 4.84
C SER A 37 -14.39 4.76 4.53
N VAL A 38 -13.50 4.85 5.51
CA VAL A 38 -12.10 4.42 5.33
C VAL A 38 -12.05 2.90 5.31
N ASN A 39 -11.49 2.35 4.23
CA ASN A 39 -11.15 0.93 4.17
C ASN A 39 -9.86 0.72 5.00
N ARG A 40 -10.03 0.22 6.22
CA ARG A 40 -8.92 -0.01 7.15
C ARG A 40 -8.02 -1.16 6.72
N SER A 41 -8.57 -2.20 6.08
CA SER A 41 -7.73 -3.33 5.65
C SER A 41 -6.71 -2.90 4.61
N VAL A 42 -7.08 -2.08 3.63
CA VAL A 42 -6.17 -1.53 2.62
C VAL A 42 -5.28 -0.44 3.20
N THR A 43 -5.87 0.47 4.00
CA THR A 43 -5.15 1.63 4.55
C THR A 43 -4.05 1.20 5.50
N ASP A 44 -4.40 0.37 6.48
CA ASP A 44 -3.52 -0.01 7.59
C ASP A 44 -2.61 -1.21 7.22
N THR A 45 -2.58 -1.64 5.95
CA THR A 45 -1.61 -2.63 5.47
C THR A 45 -0.90 -2.11 4.22
N LEU A 46 -1.47 -2.30 3.02
CA LEU A 46 -0.84 -1.96 1.75
C LEU A 46 -0.38 -0.50 1.69
N LEU A 47 -1.27 0.43 2.03
CA LEU A 47 -0.96 1.85 1.87
C LEU A 47 0.02 2.35 2.93
N GLU A 48 -0.04 1.81 4.14
CA GLU A 48 0.93 2.14 5.20
C GLU A 48 2.33 1.67 4.79
N VAL A 49 2.48 0.41 4.35
CA VAL A 49 3.72 -0.13 3.77
C VAL A 49 4.25 0.78 2.68
N VAL A 50 3.43 1.04 1.66
CA VAL A 50 3.81 1.86 0.51
C VAL A 50 4.23 3.27 0.93
N SER A 51 3.57 3.85 1.93
CA SER A 51 3.83 5.22 2.37
C SER A 51 5.20 5.37 3.06
N GLU A 52 5.68 4.30 3.68
CA GLU A 52 6.94 4.24 4.42
C GLU A 52 8.12 3.76 3.58
N MET A 53 7.85 3.11 2.45
CA MET A 53 8.88 2.65 1.51
C MET A 53 9.64 3.80 0.84
N HIS A 54 10.95 3.61 0.74
CA HIS A 54 11.84 4.36 -0.13
C HIS A 54 11.83 3.80 -1.56
N ALA A 55 12.15 4.66 -2.53
CA ALA A 55 12.16 4.27 -3.95
C ALA A 55 13.09 3.09 -4.27
N TRP A 56 14.21 2.95 -3.55
CA TRP A 56 15.18 1.87 -3.76
C TRP A 56 14.71 0.52 -3.18
N GLU A 57 13.91 0.53 -2.11
CA GLU A 57 13.32 -0.68 -1.52
C GLU A 57 12.34 -1.34 -2.49
N ILE A 58 11.83 -0.57 -3.44
CA ILE A 58 10.86 -1.09 -4.41
C ILE A 58 11.51 -1.77 -5.58
N GLU A 59 12.71 -1.37 -5.96
CA GLU A 59 13.47 -2.16 -6.92
C GLU A 59 13.75 -3.56 -6.36
N GLU A 60 13.98 -3.66 -5.04
CA GLU A 60 14.15 -4.94 -4.35
C GLU A 60 12.84 -5.75 -4.32
N VAL A 61 11.74 -5.14 -3.88
CA VAL A 61 10.42 -5.79 -3.83
C VAL A 61 9.92 -6.18 -5.23
N GLU A 62 10.07 -5.32 -6.25
CA GLU A 62 9.79 -5.65 -7.66
C GLU A 62 10.67 -6.79 -8.17
N GLY A 63 11.93 -6.87 -7.73
CA GLY A 63 12.82 -7.99 -8.03
C GLY A 63 12.28 -9.32 -7.50
N LEU A 64 11.80 -9.33 -6.25
CA LEU A 64 11.18 -10.51 -5.62
C LEU A 64 9.87 -10.90 -6.33
N PHE A 65 9.04 -9.91 -6.64
CA PHE A 65 7.81 -10.01 -7.42
C PHE A 65 8.00 -10.63 -8.81
N LEU A 66 8.98 -10.16 -9.58
CA LEU A 66 9.28 -10.70 -10.91
C LEU A 66 9.70 -12.16 -10.84
N LYS A 67 10.43 -12.56 -9.78
CA LYS A 67 10.75 -13.98 -9.55
C LYS A 67 9.46 -14.78 -9.26
N ALA A 68 8.53 -14.22 -8.48
CA ALA A 68 7.27 -14.89 -8.14
C ALA A 68 6.36 -15.07 -9.35
N GLU A 69 6.19 -14.04 -10.19
CA GLU A 69 5.42 -14.13 -11.45
C GLU A 69 5.97 -15.19 -12.41
N ARG A 70 7.30 -15.34 -12.46
CA ARG A 70 7.97 -16.34 -13.31
C ARG A 70 7.90 -17.75 -12.74
N GLY A 71 7.53 -17.90 -11.46
CA GLY A 71 7.57 -19.18 -10.75
C GLY A 71 8.99 -19.60 -10.32
N ASP A 72 9.94 -18.67 -10.35
CA ASP A 72 11.33 -18.87 -9.95
C ASP A 72 11.57 -18.47 -8.49
N TYR A 73 10.54 -17.95 -7.81
CA TYR A 73 10.63 -17.52 -6.43
C TYR A 73 10.67 -18.71 -5.47
N VAL A 74 11.67 -18.70 -4.59
CA VAL A 74 11.78 -19.60 -3.46
C VAL A 74 12.09 -18.72 -2.24
N PRO A 75 11.24 -18.70 -1.20
CA PRO A 75 11.54 -17.95 0.01
C PRO A 75 12.74 -18.56 0.72
N ASP A 76 13.60 -17.70 1.28
CA ASP A 76 14.77 -18.15 2.05
C ASP A 76 14.34 -18.90 3.31
N ASN A 77 13.26 -18.42 3.96
CA ASN A 77 12.60 -19.13 5.04
C ASN A 77 11.07 -18.99 4.89
N PRO A 78 10.33 -20.10 4.71
CA PRO A 78 8.88 -20.07 4.56
C PRO A 78 8.13 -19.45 5.77
N ASP A 79 8.74 -19.48 6.95
CA ASP A 79 8.12 -19.02 8.20
C ASP A 79 8.44 -17.55 8.52
N LEU A 80 9.23 -16.87 7.66
CA LEU A 80 9.61 -15.48 7.84
C LEU A 80 9.09 -14.63 6.67
N PRO A 81 8.88 -13.32 6.89
CA PRO A 81 8.55 -12.42 5.80
C PRO A 81 9.69 -12.31 4.79
N ASP A 82 9.31 -12.14 3.54
CA ASP A 82 10.23 -11.98 2.42
C ASP A 82 10.79 -10.55 2.38
N TRP A 83 10.05 -9.59 2.93
CA TRP A 83 10.44 -8.19 3.06
C TRP A 83 9.64 -7.50 4.18
N GLY A 84 10.12 -6.39 4.71
CA GLY A 84 9.34 -5.55 5.64
C GLY A 84 9.96 -4.20 5.96
N VAL A 85 9.12 -3.29 6.46
CA VAL A 85 9.50 -1.95 6.94
C VAL A 85 8.67 -1.59 8.17
N ASN A 86 9.31 -1.08 9.24
CA ASN A 86 8.69 -0.68 10.51
C ASN A 86 7.52 -1.57 10.97
N ASP A 87 7.78 -2.86 11.19
CA ASP A 87 6.79 -3.83 11.67
C ASP A 87 5.61 -4.09 10.71
N LYS A 88 5.75 -3.71 9.43
CA LYS A 88 4.89 -4.18 8.35
C LYS A 88 5.66 -5.19 7.54
N PHE A 89 5.05 -6.33 7.32
CA PHE A 89 5.72 -7.49 6.78
C PHE A 89 5.01 -7.98 5.53
N VAL A 90 5.80 -8.37 4.52
CA VAL A 90 5.32 -8.79 3.21
C VAL A 90 5.81 -10.21 2.95
N TRP A 91 4.85 -11.08 2.64
CA TRP A 91 5.10 -12.41 2.11
C TRP A 91 4.59 -12.46 0.68
N LEU A 92 5.46 -12.85 -0.23
CA LEU A 92 5.05 -13.20 -1.58
C LEU A 92 4.27 -14.49 -1.53
N GLY A 93 3.32 -14.63 -2.47
CA GLY A 93 2.57 -15.86 -2.65
C GLY A 93 3.50 -17.06 -2.72
N ARG A 94 3.66 -17.75 -1.58
CA ARG A 94 4.21 -19.10 -1.51
C ARG A 94 3.35 -19.98 -2.41
N SER A 95 3.84 -21.16 -2.80
CA SER A 95 3.12 -22.06 -3.73
C SER A 95 1.68 -22.43 -3.28
N ASP A 96 1.34 -22.17 -2.02
CA ASP A 96 0.04 -22.35 -1.36
C ASP A 96 -0.84 -21.07 -1.29
N ILE A 97 -0.32 -19.87 -1.56
CA ILE A 97 -1.00 -18.56 -1.39
C ILE A 97 -1.43 -17.93 -2.74
N GLU A 98 -1.45 -18.71 -3.81
CA GLU A 98 -1.82 -18.26 -5.17
C GLU A 98 -0.75 -17.35 -5.82
N ARG A 99 -0.26 -17.77 -6.99
CA ARG A 99 0.77 -17.02 -7.73
C ARG A 99 0.24 -15.63 -8.12
N GLY A 100 1.09 -14.61 -8.00
CA GLY A 100 0.75 -13.23 -8.38
C GLY A 100 0.08 -12.39 -7.29
N TYR A 101 0.01 -12.93 -6.07
CA TYR A 101 -0.49 -12.24 -4.89
C TYR A 101 0.61 -12.07 -3.83
N ILE A 102 0.37 -11.12 -2.93
CA ILE A 102 1.22 -10.77 -1.79
C ILE A 102 0.33 -10.72 -0.55
N LEU A 103 0.84 -11.20 0.56
CA LEU A 103 0.22 -11.09 1.88
C LEU A 103 0.97 -10.03 2.67
N ILE A 104 0.24 -9.06 3.25
CA ILE A 104 0.82 -7.98 4.04
C ILE A 104 0.20 -8.00 5.44
N SER A 105 1.05 -8.04 6.47
CA SER A 105 0.65 -7.79 7.86
C SER A 105 1.12 -6.43 8.33
N ASN A 106 0.50 -5.93 9.40
CA ASN A 106 0.92 -4.76 10.15
C ASN A 106 0.84 -5.08 11.64
N GLU A 107 1.99 -5.24 12.30
CA GLU A 107 2.04 -5.63 13.71
C GLU A 107 1.71 -4.47 14.67
N TYR A 108 1.56 -3.24 14.17
CA TYR A 108 0.98 -2.15 14.98
C TYR A 108 -0.54 -2.26 15.13
N SER A 109 -1.19 -3.12 14.33
CA SER A 109 -2.62 -3.39 14.42
C SER A 109 -2.84 -4.84 14.82
N GLU A 110 -3.49 -5.06 15.97
CA GLU A 110 -3.86 -6.42 16.40
C GLU A 110 -4.72 -7.12 15.33
N ASP A 111 -5.63 -6.37 14.69
CA ASP A 111 -6.53 -6.86 13.64
C ASP A 111 -5.81 -7.31 12.35
N PHE A 112 -4.63 -6.76 12.05
CA PHE A 112 -3.87 -7.04 10.81
C PHE A 112 -2.48 -7.63 11.07
N SER A 113 -2.18 -7.99 12.31
CA SER A 113 -0.95 -8.69 12.71
C SER A 113 -0.89 -10.09 12.11
N SER A 114 0.32 -10.59 11.90
CA SER A 114 0.54 -11.97 11.44
C SER A 114 0.30 -13.01 12.55
N GLU A 115 0.45 -12.62 13.82
CA GLU A 115 0.30 -13.52 14.96
C GLU A 115 -1.15 -13.65 15.45
N PHE A 116 -1.89 -12.55 15.54
CA PHE A 116 -3.21 -12.49 16.19
C PHE A 116 -4.34 -12.05 15.25
N GLY A 117 -3.99 -11.43 14.13
CA GLY A 117 -4.91 -10.78 13.21
C GLY A 117 -5.15 -11.53 11.92
N ALA A 118 -5.65 -10.79 10.94
CA ALA A 118 -5.85 -11.23 9.57
C ALA A 118 -5.00 -10.36 8.63
N PRO A 119 -3.79 -10.80 8.27
CA PRO A 119 -3.01 -10.18 7.20
C PRO A 119 -3.81 -10.14 5.89
N GLN A 120 -3.52 -9.15 5.05
CA GLN A 120 -4.34 -8.84 3.88
C GLN A 120 -3.65 -9.27 2.59
N LEU A 121 -4.42 -9.87 1.68
CA LEU A 121 -3.93 -10.35 0.40
C LEU A 121 -4.19 -9.32 -0.70
N PHE A 122 -3.16 -8.99 -1.47
CA PHE A 122 -3.24 -8.05 -2.59
C PHE A 122 -2.63 -8.65 -3.84
N SER A 123 -3.16 -8.28 -5.00
CA SER A 123 -2.50 -8.55 -6.26
C SER A 123 -1.29 -7.64 -6.45
N MET A 124 -0.32 -8.07 -7.25
CA MET A 124 0.81 -7.22 -7.62
C MET A 124 0.39 -5.95 -8.37
N GLY A 125 -0.73 -6.02 -9.12
CA GLY A 125 -1.32 -4.85 -9.78
C GLY A 125 -1.74 -3.77 -8.78
N GLN A 126 -2.37 -4.17 -7.67
CA GLN A 126 -2.76 -3.26 -6.59
C GLN A 126 -1.55 -2.63 -5.92
N PHE A 127 -0.50 -3.42 -5.63
CA PHE A 127 0.73 -2.88 -5.07
C PHE A 127 1.39 -1.85 -5.98
N ARG A 128 1.56 -2.18 -7.27
CA ARG A 128 2.14 -1.28 -8.27
C ARG A 128 1.31 0.00 -8.43
N ALA A 129 -0.01 -0.11 -8.44
CA ALA A 129 -0.91 1.04 -8.52
C ALA A 129 -0.77 1.96 -7.30
N ALA A 130 -0.77 1.40 -6.09
CA ALA A 130 -0.59 2.13 -4.84
C ALA A 130 0.76 2.84 -4.79
N PHE A 131 1.84 2.14 -5.10
CA PHE A 131 3.17 2.73 -5.08
C PHE A 131 3.33 3.84 -6.11
N LYS A 132 2.94 3.59 -7.36
CA LYS A 132 3.00 4.60 -8.42
C LYS A 132 2.26 5.86 -8.01
N PHE A 133 1.04 5.71 -7.48
CA PHE A 133 0.25 6.83 -6.99
C PHE A 133 0.96 7.62 -5.88
N TRP A 134 1.59 6.91 -4.92
CA TRP A 134 2.34 7.55 -3.86
C TRP A 134 3.55 8.34 -4.37
N VAL A 135 4.32 7.78 -5.30
CA VAL A 135 5.46 8.48 -5.92
C VAL A 135 5.03 9.74 -6.64
N GLU A 136 4.00 9.63 -7.50
CA GLU A 136 3.47 10.78 -8.23
C GLU A 136 3.00 11.88 -7.27
N PHE A 137 2.38 11.50 -6.15
CA PHE A 137 2.00 12.45 -5.10
C PHE A 137 3.22 13.09 -4.41
N GLN A 138 4.26 12.32 -4.09
CA GLN A 138 5.50 12.85 -3.50
C GLN A 138 6.23 13.80 -4.46
N GLU A 139 6.24 13.50 -5.76
CA GLU A 139 6.78 14.38 -6.80
C GLU A 139 5.96 15.67 -6.92
N LEU A 140 4.63 15.57 -6.89
CA LEU A 140 3.75 16.72 -6.87
C LEU A 140 4.01 17.64 -5.65
N CYS A 141 4.19 17.04 -4.47
CA CYS A 141 4.55 17.76 -3.25
C CYS A 141 5.90 18.48 -3.40
N LYS A 142 6.90 17.85 -4.02
CA LYS A 142 8.21 18.48 -4.29
C LYS A 142 8.09 19.64 -5.28
N LEU A 143 7.24 19.51 -6.29
CA LEU A 143 7.06 20.52 -7.33
C LEU A 143 6.31 21.76 -6.82
N LYS A 144 5.23 21.54 -6.06
CA LYS A 144 4.35 22.62 -5.59
C LYS A 144 4.75 23.20 -4.22
N GLY A 145 5.52 22.47 -3.43
CA GLY A 145 5.69 22.76 -1.99
C GLY A 145 4.54 22.19 -1.18
N LYS A 146 4.85 21.49 -0.08
CA LYS A 146 3.84 20.83 0.77
C LYS A 146 2.86 21.81 1.41
N GLU A 147 3.33 23.02 1.72
CA GLU A 147 2.55 24.11 2.28
C GLU A 147 1.39 24.56 1.38
N ASN A 148 1.56 24.44 0.06
CA ASN A 148 0.54 24.80 -0.92
C ASN A 148 -0.43 23.64 -1.21
N MET A 149 -0.15 22.45 -0.66
CA MET A 149 -0.95 21.24 -0.83
C MET A 149 -1.85 20.96 0.38
N VAL A 150 -1.81 21.80 1.42
CA VAL A 150 -2.56 21.56 2.66
C VAL A 150 -4.07 21.58 2.40
N GLY A 151 -4.75 20.50 2.75
CA GLY A 151 -6.19 20.33 2.53
C GLY A 151 -6.58 19.99 1.09
N GLU A 152 -5.62 19.89 0.16
CA GLU A 152 -5.86 19.34 -1.17
C GLU A 152 -5.86 17.81 -1.13
N LYS A 153 -6.91 17.20 -1.70
CA LYS A 153 -7.01 15.76 -1.88
C LYS A 153 -6.64 15.38 -3.31
N VAL A 154 -5.66 14.50 -3.45
CA VAL A 154 -5.31 13.86 -4.72
C VAL A 154 -5.90 12.45 -4.71
N TYR A 155 -6.47 12.02 -5.84
CA TYR A 155 -7.22 10.78 -5.93
C TYR A 155 -6.54 9.79 -6.87
N GLY A 156 -6.50 8.53 -6.45
CA GLY A 156 -6.04 7.39 -7.23
C GLY A 156 -7.09 6.26 -7.23
N VAL A 157 -6.91 5.30 -8.12
CA VAL A 157 -7.74 4.09 -8.20
C VAL A 157 -6.88 2.90 -7.80
N LEU A 158 -7.42 2.04 -6.94
CA LEU A 158 -6.80 0.78 -6.53
C LEU A 158 -7.45 -0.41 -7.25
#